data_AF-D2TVR8-F1
#
_entry.id   AF-D2TVR8-F1
#
_cell.length_a   1.000
_cell.length_b   1.000
_cell.length_c   1.000
_cell.angle_alpha   90.00
_cell.angle_beta   90.00
_cell.angle_gamma   90.00
#
_symmetry.space_group_name_H-M   'P 1'
#
loop_
_entity.id
_entity.type
_entity.pdbx_description
1 polymer ?
#
loop_
_entity_poly.entity_id
_entity_poly.type
_entity_poly.pdbx_seq_one_letter_code
_entity_poly.pdbx_strand_id
1 'polypeptide(L)'
;MMNIFMNKFILLLLSVILFFYSAFTLAISSKLLISPEPSVLCDRYICVDSITGVSVSLTEKYLGKKQANRLLSQGLFDKTAFTFDNGVFCDIKERKCYIDRYFNEKGQRSKVCQQYTEKLFSN
;
A
#
# COMPACT_ATOMS: atom_id res chain seq x y z
N MET A 1 -8.27 -19.41 -53.63
CA MET A 1 -7.68 -20.26 -52.55
C MET A 1 -6.63 -19.52 -51.70
N MET A 2 -5.76 -18.69 -52.30
CA MET A 2 -4.67 -17.99 -51.60
C MET A 2 -5.14 -16.95 -50.55
N ASN A 3 -6.22 -16.19 -50.81
CA ASN A 3 -6.76 -15.20 -49.87
C ASN A 3 -7.39 -15.81 -48.59
N ILE A 4 -7.98 -17.00 -48.69
CA ILE A 4 -8.59 -17.70 -47.54
C ILE A 4 -7.48 -18.21 -46.60
N PHE A 5 -6.37 -18.66 -47.17
CA PHE A 5 -5.21 -19.12 -46.41
C PHE A 5 -4.52 -17.95 -45.67
N MET A 6 -4.39 -16.81 -46.35
CA MET A 6 -3.80 -15.59 -45.79
C MET A 6 -4.64 -15.00 -44.64
N ASN A 7 -5.97 -14.95 -44.76
CA ASN A 7 -6.84 -14.49 -43.66
C ASN A 7 -6.80 -15.39 -42.42
N LYS A 8 -6.70 -16.72 -42.61
CA LYS A 8 -6.52 -17.65 -41.49
C LYS A 8 -5.18 -17.47 -40.81
N PHE A 9 -4.13 -17.18 -41.57
CA PHE A 9 -2.80 -16.87 -41.04
C PHE A 9 -2.78 -15.55 -40.25
N ILE A 10 -3.48 -14.52 -40.74
CA ILE A 10 -3.63 -13.24 -40.07
C ILE A 10 -4.44 -13.39 -38.77
N LEU A 11 -5.54 -14.15 -38.80
CA LEU A 11 -6.34 -14.45 -37.60
C LEU A 11 -5.54 -15.24 -36.55
N LEU A 12 -4.71 -16.19 -36.99
CA LEU A 12 -3.81 -16.94 -36.12
C LEU A 12 -2.79 -16.00 -35.46
N LEU A 13 -2.13 -15.14 -36.24
CA LEU A 13 -1.17 -14.16 -35.74
C LEU A 13 -1.80 -13.17 -34.74
N LEU A 14 -3.00 -12.66 -35.02
CA LEU A 14 -3.74 -11.78 -34.10
C LEU A 14 -4.11 -12.49 -32.80
N SER A 15 -4.51 -13.76 -32.86
CA SER A 15 -4.83 -14.55 -31.66
C SER A 15 -3.61 -14.76 -30.78
N VAL A 16 -2.44 -15.03 -31.38
CA VAL A 16 -1.17 -15.21 -30.66
C VAL A 16 -0.74 -13.91 -29.97
N ILE A 17 -0.88 -12.76 -30.63
CA ILE A 17 -0.54 -11.44 -30.04
C ILE A 17 -1.41 -11.13 -28.81
N LEU A 18 -2.71 -11.45 -28.88
CA LEU A 18 -3.63 -11.25 -27.75
C LEU A 18 -3.32 -12.15 -26.55
N PHE A 19 -2.83 -13.38 -26.78
CA PHE A 19 -2.40 -14.28 -25.72
C PHE A 19 -1.11 -13.82 -25.00
N PHE A 20 -0.23 -13.06 -25.66
CA PHE A 20 0.99 -12.56 -25.03
C PHE A 20 0.81 -11.29 -24.19
N TYR A 21 -0.31 -10.57 -24.34
CA TYR A 21 -0.57 -9.35 -23.55
C TYR A 21 -1.05 -9.62 -22.11
N SER A 22 -1.59 -10.80 -21.81
CA SER A 22 -2.17 -11.08 -20.48
C SER A 22 -1.14 -11.36 -19.37
N ALA A 23 0.16 -11.43 -19.68
CA ALA A 23 1.20 -11.88 -18.76
C ALA A 23 2.01 -10.78 -18.04
N PHE A 24 1.81 -9.50 -18.38
CA PHE A 24 2.58 -8.40 -17.78
C PHE A 24 1.80 -7.71 -16.64
N THR A 25 1.41 -8.46 -15.61
CA THR A 25 1.10 -7.84 -14.32
C THR A 25 2.40 -7.63 -13.56
N LEU A 26 2.99 -6.44 -13.67
CA LEU A 26 4.08 -6.03 -12.79
C LEU A 26 3.52 -5.88 -11.37
N ALA A 27 3.76 -6.87 -10.52
CA ALA A 27 3.51 -6.73 -9.09
C ALA A 27 4.41 -5.61 -8.55
N ILE A 28 3.81 -4.47 -8.19
CA ILE A 28 4.53 -3.37 -7.55
C ILE A 28 5.07 -3.91 -6.22
N SER A 29 6.38 -4.09 -6.14
CA SER A 29 7.04 -4.40 -4.87
C SER A 29 6.69 -3.30 -3.87
N SER A 30 5.88 -3.64 -2.87
CA SER A 30 5.45 -2.70 -1.84
C SER A 30 6.70 -2.14 -1.16
N LYS A 31 6.90 -0.83 -1.22
CA LYS A 31 8.04 -0.17 -0.60
C LYS A 31 8.10 -0.53 0.89
N LEU A 32 9.26 -0.92 1.41
CA LEU A 32 9.38 -1.35 2.80
C LEU A 32 9.27 -0.14 3.74
N LEU A 33 8.41 -0.24 4.77
CA LEU A 33 8.34 0.74 5.85
C LEU A 33 9.58 0.67 6.75
N ILE A 34 10.00 1.82 7.25
CA ILE A 34 11.13 1.96 8.16
C ILE A 34 10.59 1.95 9.60
N SER A 35 11.32 1.32 10.52
CA SER A 35 11.00 1.32 11.95
C SER A 35 12.21 1.86 12.72
N PRO A 36 12.27 3.18 12.97
CA PRO A 36 13.44 3.83 13.55
C PRO A 36 13.57 3.60 15.07
N GLU A 37 12.46 3.30 15.75
CA GLU A 37 12.41 2.92 17.16
C GLU A 37 11.25 1.93 17.39
N PRO A 38 11.23 1.17 18.50
CA PRO A 38 10.14 0.25 18.81
C PRO A 38 8.78 0.95 18.78
N SER A 39 7.75 0.26 18.27
CA SER A 39 6.39 0.80 18.14
C SER A 39 6.27 2.07 17.26
N VAL A 40 7.27 2.36 16.42
CA VAL A 40 7.22 3.44 15.42
C VAL A 40 7.42 2.89 14.01
N LEU A 41 6.54 3.29 13.10
CA LEU A 41 6.64 3.00 11.67
C LEU A 41 6.58 4.29 10.86
N CYS A 42 7.41 4.37 9.82
CA CYS A 42 7.47 5.49 8.90
C CYS A 42 7.42 5.00 7.45
N ASP A 43 6.68 5.74 6.63
CA ASP A 43 6.87 5.74 5.19
C ASP A 43 7.61 7.02 4.75
N ARG A 44 7.52 7.39 3.46
CA ARG A 44 8.15 8.61 2.94
C ARG A 44 7.40 9.92 3.28
N TYR A 45 6.19 9.84 3.83
CA TYR A 45 5.28 10.95 4.06
C TYR A 45 4.97 11.18 5.53
N ILE A 46 4.78 10.11 6.29
CA ILE A 46 4.32 10.14 7.68
C ILE A 46 5.10 9.13 8.53
N CYS A 47 5.20 9.47 9.81
CA CYS A 47 5.56 8.53 10.86
C CYS A 47 4.39 8.39 11.84
N VAL A 48 4.24 7.18 12.38
CA VAL A 48 3.14 6.81 13.27
C VAL A 48 3.68 6.08 14.49
N ASP A 49 2.95 6.18 15.60
CA ASP A 49 3.15 5.33 16.77
C ASP A 49 1.87 4.59 17.16
N SER A 50 2.01 3.61 18.04
CA SER A 50 0.94 2.70 18.44
C SER A 50 -0.12 3.29 19.35
N ILE A 51 0.09 4.50 19.87
CA ILE A 51 -0.81 5.17 20.80
C ILE A 51 -1.57 6.30 20.10
N THR A 52 -0.86 7.17 19.39
CA THR A 52 -1.42 8.38 18.78
C THR A 52 -1.81 8.19 17.31
N GLY A 53 -1.26 7.16 16.65
CA GLY A 53 -1.36 7.00 15.21
C GLY A 53 -0.48 7.99 14.47
N VAL A 54 -1.02 8.69 13.47
CA VAL A 54 -0.25 9.65 12.65
C VAL A 54 0.29 10.81 13.49
N SER A 55 1.61 10.92 13.60
CA SER A 55 2.29 11.85 14.52
C SER A 55 3.13 12.90 13.78
N VAL A 56 2.79 14.18 13.98
CA VAL A 56 3.52 15.31 13.40
C VAL A 56 4.93 15.40 13.98
N SER A 57 5.09 15.21 15.28
CA SER A 57 6.40 15.29 15.95
C SER A 57 7.34 14.17 15.49
N LEU A 58 6.85 12.94 15.35
CA LEU A 58 7.64 11.83 14.80
C LEU A 58 7.96 12.05 13.32
N THR A 59 7.01 12.56 12.55
CA THR A 59 7.21 12.92 11.14
C THR A 59 8.30 13.99 11.01
N GLU A 60 8.32 15.01 11.88
CA GLU A 60 9.39 16.00 11.89
C GLU A 60 10.73 15.39 12.30
N LYS A 61 10.75 14.57 13.36
CA LYS A 61 11.95 13.91 13.90
C LYS A 61 12.66 13.05 12.85
N TYR A 62 11.91 12.29 12.05
CA TYR A 62 12.48 11.29 11.14
C TYR A 62 12.46 11.66 9.66
N LEU A 63 11.48 12.47 9.22
CA LEU A 63 11.33 12.86 7.80
C LEU A 63 11.57 14.37 7.58
N GLY A 64 11.76 15.14 8.64
CA GLY A 64 12.10 16.56 8.60
C GLY A 64 10.90 17.51 8.48
N LYS A 65 11.17 18.79 8.71
CA LYS A 65 10.19 19.88 8.76
C LYS A 65 9.30 19.98 7.52
N LYS A 66 9.85 19.70 6.34
CA LYS A 66 9.08 19.76 5.09
C LYS A 66 7.88 18.80 5.10
N GLN A 67 8.08 17.57 5.57
CA GLN A 67 7.02 16.58 5.62
C GLN A 67 6.04 16.85 6.76
N ALA A 68 6.54 17.27 7.93
CA ALA A 68 5.69 17.70 9.03
C ALA A 68 4.76 18.87 8.64
N ASN A 69 5.28 19.88 7.93
CA ASN A 69 4.47 21.00 7.43
C ASN A 69 3.42 20.55 6.42
N ARG A 70 3.77 19.60 5.54
CA ARG A 70 2.80 19.01 4.59
C ARG A 70 1.72 18.19 5.31
N LEU A 71 2.06 17.52 6.40
CA LEU A 71 1.10 16.79 7.22
C LEU A 71 0.15 17.77 7.93
N LEU A 72 0.68 18.85 8.52
CA LEU A 72 -0.11 19.90 9.14
C LEU A 72 -1.04 20.61 8.14
N SER A 73 -0.61 20.80 6.89
CA SER A 73 -1.45 21.46 5.86
C SER A 73 -2.67 20.65 5.46
N GLN A 74 -2.80 19.38 5.89
CA GLN A 74 -4.01 18.58 5.65
C GLN A 74 -5.18 18.97 6.58
N GLY A 75 -4.92 19.76 7.62
CA GLY A 75 -5.93 20.16 8.60
C GLY A 75 -6.26 19.05 9.60
N LEU A 76 -7.51 19.02 10.06
CA LEU A 76 -7.99 18.02 11.00
C LEU A 76 -8.45 16.75 10.26
N PHE A 77 -7.95 15.60 10.68
CA PHE A 77 -8.30 14.29 10.13
C PHE A 77 -8.18 13.20 11.20
N ASP A 78 -8.75 12.02 10.94
CA ASP A 78 -8.60 10.86 11.81
C ASP A 78 -7.16 10.30 11.72
N LYS A 79 -6.42 10.42 12.81
CA LYS A 79 -5.04 9.94 12.92
C LYS A 79 -4.94 8.46 13.26
N THR A 80 -6.05 7.82 13.63
CA THR A 80 -6.07 6.45 14.16
C THR A 80 -6.24 5.38 13.09
N ALA A 81 -6.67 5.75 11.88
CA ALA A 81 -6.83 4.85 10.74
C ALA A 81 -6.13 5.44 9.51
N PHE A 82 -5.08 4.78 9.03
CA PHE A 82 -4.21 5.35 7.99
C PHE A 82 -3.64 4.28 7.06
N THR A 83 -3.28 4.68 5.85
CA THR A 83 -2.64 3.83 4.84
C THR A 83 -1.28 4.40 4.48
N PHE A 84 -0.24 3.57 4.55
CA PHE A 84 1.10 3.95 4.14
C PHE A 84 1.24 4.00 2.61
N ASP A 85 2.32 4.62 2.13
CA ASP A 85 2.65 4.73 0.71
C ASP A 85 2.77 3.38 -0.02
N ASN A 86 3.00 2.30 0.71
CA ASN A 86 3.10 0.93 0.21
C ASN A 86 1.77 0.17 0.19
N GLY A 87 0.67 0.81 0.60
CA GLY A 87 -0.68 0.25 0.60
C GLY A 87 -1.13 -0.40 1.91
N VAL A 88 -0.22 -0.65 2.86
CA VAL A 88 -0.57 -1.24 4.16
C VAL A 88 -1.46 -0.28 4.94
N PHE A 89 -2.62 -0.75 5.36
CA PHE A 89 -3.57 0.00 6.19
C PHE A 89 -3.45 -0.44 7.65
N CYS A 90 -3.34 0.50 8.58
CA CYS A 90 -3.34 0.20 10.01
C CYS A 90 -4.46 0.97 10.73
N ASP A 91 -5.03 0.31 11.73
CA ASP A 91 -6.02 0.89 12.62
C ASP A 91 -5.54 0.71 14.07
N ILE A 92 -5.33 1.83 14.77
CA ILE A 92 -4.87 1.87 16.16
C ILE A 92 -5.92 1.29 17.10
N LYS A 93 -7.21 1.50 16.82
CA LYS A 93 -8.31 1.00 17.65
C LYS A 93 -8.41 -0.51 17.57
N GLU A 94 -8.18 -1.07 16.37
CA GLU A 94 -8.15 -2.53 16.15
C GLU A 94 -6.79 -3.16 16.54
N ARG A 95 -5.75 -2.35 16.77
CA ARG A 95 -4.36 -2.77 16.97
C ARG A 95 -3.86 -3.74 15.90
N LYS A 96 -4.23 -3.48 14.64
CA LYS A 96 -3.91 -4.33 13.49
C LYS A 96 -3.51 -3.52 12.28
N CYS A 97 -2.58 -4.09 11.51
CA CYS A 97 -2.29 -3.68 10.16
C CYS A 97 -2.78 -4.74 9.18
N TYR A 98 -3.15 -4.31 7.98
CA TYR A 98 -3.79 -5.05 6.92
C TYR A 98 -3.01 -4.85 5.63
N ILE A 99 -2.95 -5.87 4.78
CA ILE A 99 -2.18 -5.82 3.52
C ILE A 99 -2.67 -4.72 2.58
N ASP A 100 -3.94 -4.31 2.68
CA ASP A 100 -4.51 -3.19 1.96
C ASP A 100 -5.68 -2.55 2.73
N ARG A 101 -6.22 -1.44 2.20
CA ARG A 101 -7.31 -0.68 2.82
C ARG A 101 -8.72 -1.21 2.51
N TYR A 102 -8.85 -2.19 1.63
CA TYR A 102 -10.12 -2.58 1.04
C TYR A 102 -10.83 -3.66 1.86
N PHE A 103 -12.15 -3.70 1.68
CA PHE A 103 -12.99 -4.77 2.18
C PHE A 103 -13.30 -5.74 1.05
N ASN A 104 -13.43 -7.02 1.37
CA ASN A 104 -13.94 -8.01 0.42
C ASN A 104 -15.46 -7.85 0.20
N GLU A 105 -16.03 -8.65 -0.70
CA GLU A 105 -17.47 -8.65 -1.01
C GLU A 105 -18.37 -8.91 0.21
N LYS A 106 -17.82 -9.50 1.27
CA LYS A 106 -18.51 -9.79 2.53
C LYS A 106 -18.36 -8.67 3.57
N GLY A 107 -17.76 -7.53 3.20
CA GLY A 107 -17.50 -6.41 4.11
C GLY A 107 -16.39 -6.68 5.13
N GLN A 108 -15.53 -7.68 4.90
CA GLN A 108 -14.43 -8.03 5.80
C GLN A 108 -13.12 -7.38 5.34
N ARG A 109 -12.29 -6.93 6.28
CA ARG A 109 -10.95 -6.39 6.00
C ARG A 109 -10.10 -7.39 5.22
N SER A 110 -9.09 -6.88 4.51
CA SER A 110 -8.06 -7.72 3.90
C SER A 110 -7.31 -8.57 4.95
N LYS A 111 -6.40 -9.43 4.50
CA LYS A 111 -5.56 -10.21 5.42
C LYS A 111 -4.73 -9.28 6.33
N VAL A 112 -4.55 -9.68 7.59
CA VAL A 112 -3.65 -9.00 8.54
C VAL A 112 -2.20 -9.08 8.04
N CYS A 113 -1.51 -7.93 8.02
CA CYS A 113 -0.08 -7.84 7.81
C CYS A 113 0.65 -8.05 9.15
N GLN A 114 1.02 -9.29 9.44
CA GLN A 114 1.62 -9.66 10.71
C GLN A 114 2.93 -8.90 11.00
N GLN A 115 3.80 -8.76 10.00
CA GLN A 115 5.08 -8.07 10.12
C GLN A 115 4.93 -6.64 10.66
N TYR A 116 4.02 -5.83 10.10
CA TYR A 116 3.84 -4.44 10.54
C TYR A 116 2.95 -4.34 11.77
N THR A 117 2.03 -5.28 11.97
CA THR A 117 1.25 -5.38 13.21
C THR A 117 2.18 -5.59 14.41
N GLU A 118 3.13 -6.53 14.31
CA GLU A 118 4.08 -6.80 15.40
C GLU A 118 5.02 -5.62 15.63
N LYS A 119 5.59 -5.05 14.56
CA LYS A 119 6.48 -3.88 14.70
C LYS A 119 5.82 -2.67 15.35
N LEU A 120 4.53 -2.46 15.08
CA LEU A 120 3.80 -1.32 15.62
C LEU A 120 3.23 -1.61 17.01
N PHE A 121 2.70 -2.81 17.28
CA PHE A 121 1.88 -3.04 18.46
C PHE A 121 2.44 -4.03 19.49
N SER A 122 3.52 -4.74 19.18
CA SER A 122 4.19 -5.63 20.14
C SER A 122 5.22 -4.81 20.93
N ASN A 123 4.85 -4.45 22.16
CA ASN A 123 5.75 -3.90 23.17
C ASN A 123 6.25 -5.02 24.09
#